data_AF-A0A6G2XN09-F1
#
_entry.id   AF-A0A6G2XN09-F1
#
_cell.length_a   1.000
_cell.length_b   1.000
_cell.length_c   1.000
_cell.angle_alpha   90.00
_cell.angle_beta   90.00
_cell.angle_gamma   90.00
#
_symmetry.space_group_name_H-M   'P 1'
#
loop_
_entity.id
_entity.type
_entity.pdbx_description
1 polymer ?
#
loop_
_entity_poly.entity_id
_entity_poly.type
_entity_poly.pdbx_seq_one_letter_code
_entity_poly.pdbx_strand_id
1 'polypeptide(L)'
;MAQTTTGTGTGAGAGLPRGFRSAEQGWPELHRIPHPPRRLPLLGDVLGADRRSPLQDSMRYARALGPVYRRRVFGKEFVFVWGARHAADLADESRFAKHVGLGVANLRPVAGDGLFTAYNHEPNWQLAHDVLAPGFSREAMAGYHVMMLDVAARLTGHWDRELAAGRTVDVPGDMTKLTLETIARTGFGHDFGSFERSRPHPFVTAMVGTLTYAQRLNTVPAPLAPYLLRAASRRNAADIDHLNRTVDELVRARRAGGGGGQGDLLDRMLETAHPETGERLSPQNVRRQVITFLVAGHETTSGALSFALHYLAQHPRIAERARAEVDRVWGDTASPGYEQVAKLRYVRRVLDESLRLWPTAPAFAREARHDTVLAGEHPMRRGAWALVLTPMLHRDPEAWGADAERFDPDRFDAQAVRARPPHVFKPFGTGARACIGRQFALHEATLVLGLLLRRYDLHPDPGYRLKITERLTLMPEGLRLRLERRTAPVVRDSVPAGGDGEASAPRCPVHRAGD
;
A
#
# COMPACT_ATOMS: atom_id res chain seq x y z
N MET A 1 60.05 -11.50 -28.51
CA MET A 1 59.48 -12.78 -28.97
C MET A 1 58.68 -13.36 -27.81
N ALA A 2 57.43 -13.78 -27.88
CA ALA A 2 56.40 -13.72 -28.91
C ALA A 2 55.06 -13.85 -28.17
N GLN A 3 54.03 -13.23 -28.73
CA GLN A 3 52.63 -13.35 -28.32
C GLN A 3 52.12 -14.78 -28.52
N THR A 4 51.14 -15.21 -27.72
CA THR A 4 49.96 -15.88 -28.27
C THR A 4 48.73 -15.68 -27.39
N THR A 5 47.74 -15.08 -28.03
CA THR A 5 46.34 -14.83 -27.70
C THR A 5 45.46 -16.09 -27.67
N THR A 6 44.22 -15.88 -27.20
CA THR A 6 42.92 -16.58 -27.40
C THR A 6 42.38 -17.21 -26.12
N GLY A 7 41.12 -17.07 -25.71
CA GLY A 7 39.95 -16.44 -26.28
C GLY A 7 38.70 -17.07 -25.65
N THR A 8 37.85 -16.22 -25.04
CA THR A 8 36.38 -16.35 -24.89
C THR A 8 35.73 -17.68 -24.47
N GLY A 9 35.09 -17.65 -23.29
CA GLY A 9 33.95 -18.49 -22.95
C GLY A 9 32.88 -17.66 -22.22
N THR A 10 31.89 -17.18 -22.95
CA THR A 10 30.65 -16.57 -22.44
C THR A 10 29.76 -17.64 -21.80
N GLY A 11 29.40 -17.45 -20.52
CA GLY A 11 28.45 -18.30 -19.80
C GLY A 11 27.52 -17.47 -18.92
N ALA A 12 26.22 -17.56 -19.18
CA ALA A 12 25.14 -16.85 -18.52
C ALA A 12 25.12 -17.14 -17.00
N GLY A 13 25.15 -16.09 -16.17
CA GLY A 13 25.10 -16.24 -14.70
C GLY A 13 25.33 -14.97 -13.88
N ALA A 14 25.66 -13.83 -14.47
CA ALA A 14 25.86 -12.60 -13.71
C ALA A 14 24.52 -11.93 -13.41
N GLY A 15 23.96 -12.12 -12.21
CA GLY A 15 22.81 -11.35 -11.70
C GLY A 15 23.05 -9.84 -11.76
N LEU A 16 21.99 -9.04 -11.67
CA LEU A 16 22.11 -7.57 -11.66
C LEU A 16 22.96 -7.12 -10.44
N PRO A 17 23.79 -6.07 -10.56
CA PRO A 17 24.69 -5.68 -9.47
C PRO A 17 23.93 -5.33 -8.18
N ARG A 18 24.55 -5.57 -7.01
CA ARG A 18 23.96 -5.26 -5.69
C ARG A 18 24.14 -3.77 -5.36
N GLY A 19 23.23 -3.23 -4.53
CA GLY A 19 23.33 -1.88 -3.97
C GLY A 19 22.67 -0.79 -4.82
N PHE A 20 22.53 0.40 -4.23
CA PHE A 20 22.05 1.59 -4.94
C PHE A 20 23.11 2.03 -5.96
N ARG A 21 22.69 2.18 -7.21
CA ARG A 21 23.52 2.73 -8.30
C ARG A 21 22.99 4.11 -8.65
N SER A 22 23.85 5.09 -8.79
CA SER A 22 23.43 6.41 -9.25
C SER A 22 23.05 6.35 -10.73
N ALA A 23 22.01 7.08 -11.14
CA ALA A 23 21.43 6.91 -12.48
C ALA A 23 22.43 7.21 -13.62
N GLU A 24 23.40 8.12 -13.44
CA GLU A 24 24.40 8.44 -14.47
C GLU A 24 25.22 7.25 -14.98
N GLN A 25 25.26 6.15 -14.24
CA GLN A 25 25.97 4.94 -14.63
C GLN A 25 25.23 4.14 -15.72
N GLY A 26 23.92 4.37 -15.90
CA GLY A 26 23.07 3.56 -16.77
C GLY A 26 22.46 4.27 -17.98
N TRP A 27 22.44 5.60 -18.02
CA TRP A 27 21.76 6.39 -19.06
C TRP A 27 22.77 7.02 -20.03
N PRO A 28 22.99 6.47 -21.25
CA PRO A 28 24.00 6.99 -22.20
C PRO A 28 23.78 8.45 -22.58
N GLU A 29 22.51 8.86 -22.69
CA GLU A 29 22.12 10.20 -23.10
C GLU A 29 21.49 11.00 -21.94
N LEU A 30 21.95 10.78 -20.71
CA LEU A 30 21.39 11.46 -19.52
C LEU A 30 21.35 13.00 -19.66
N HIS A 31 22.29 13.57 -20.42
CA HIS A 31 22.34 15.01 -20.70
C HIS A 31 21.13 15.54 -21.48
N ARG A 32 20.41 14.68 -22.21
CA ARG A 32 19.17 15.03 -22.93
C ARG A 32 17.94 15.02 -22.02
N ILE A 33 18.02 14.38 -20.86
CA ILE A 33 16.91 14.33 -19.90
C ILE A 33 16.84 15.66 -19.12
N PRO A 34 15.69 16.37 -19.15
CA PRO A 34 15.51 17.65 -18.45
C PRO A 34 15.79 17.56 -16.95
N HIS A 35 16.29 18.64 -16.36
CA HIS A 35 16.47 18.76 -14.91
C HIS A 35 16.08 20.17 -14.44
N PRO A 36 15.83 20.36 -13.14
CA PRO A 36 15.51 21.68 -12.60
C PRO A 36 16.57 22.74 -12.93
N PRO A 37 16.16 24.00 -13.19
CA PRO A 37 17.10 25.09 -13.41
C PRO A 37 17.87 25.40 -12.11
N ARG A 38 19.08 25.99 -12.23
CA ARG A 38 19.93 26.43 -11.10
C ARG A 38 20.49 25.29 -10.23
N ARG A 39 21.05 24.27 -10.85
CA ARG A 39 21.77 23.18 -10.16
C ARG A 39 23.00 23.70 -9.43
N LEU A 40 23.11 23.41 -8.13
CA LEU A 40 24.31 23.73 -7.36
C LEU A 40 25.41 22.67 -7.58
N PRO A 41 26.70 23.03 -7.71
CA PRO A 41 27.78 22.10 -8.07
C PRO A 41 27.90 20.86 -7.18
N LEU A 42 27.77 21.02 -5.85
CA LEU A 42 27.94 19.92 -4.87
C LEU A 42 26.61 19.36 -4.34
N LEU A 43 25.61 20.22 -4.13
CA LEU A 43 24.35 19.82 -3.53
C LEU A 43 23.35 19.26 -4.56
N GLY A 44 23.47 19.68 -5.82
CA GLY A 44 22.56 19.32 -6.90
C GLY A 44 21.31 20.20 -6.96
N ASP A 45 20.20 19.60 -7.34
CA ASP A 45 18.88 20.20 -7.57
C ASP A 45 18.08 20.30 -6.25
N VAL A 46 18.68 20.97 -5.26
CA VAL A 46 18.12 21.16 -3.91
C VAL A 46 17.46 22.53 -3.72
N LEU A 47 17.72 23.49 -4.62
CA LEU A 47 17.10 24.83 -4.52
C LEU A 47 15.58 24.71 -4.72
N GLY A 48 14.82 25.29 -3.79
CA GLY A 48 13.36 25.22 -3.79
C GLY A 48 12.80 23.83 -3.44
N ALA A 49 13.64 22.88 -2.99
CA ALA A 49 13.17 21.60 -2.48
C ALA A 49 12.85 21.70 -0.97
N ASP A 50 11.69 21.20 -0.58
CA ASP A 50 11.29 21.01 0.81
C ASP A 50 11.66 19.60 1.27
N ARG A 51 12.45 19.53 2.35
CA ARG A 51 12.87 18.26 2.97
C ARG A 51 11.72 17.48 3.58
N ARG A 52 10.60 18.14 3.89
CA ARG A 52 9.39 17.53 4.48
C ARG A 52 8.42 17.01 3.41
N SER A 53 8.52 17.50 2.18
CA SER A 53 7.62 17.12 1.08
C SER A 53 8.34 16.79 -0.26
N PRO A 54 9.37 15.92 -0.25
CA PRO A 54 10.21 15.63 -1.43
C PRO A 54 9.47 15.02 -2.63
N LEU A 55 8.37 14.29 -2.41
CA LEU A 55 7.50 13.76 -3.45
C LEU A 55 6.65 14.86 -4.07
N GLN A 56 6.02 15.73 -3.27
CA GLN A 56 5.25 16.86 -3.81
C GLN A 56 6.14 17.81 -4.61
N ASP A 57 7.39 18.02 -4.20
CA ASP A 57 8.38 18.71 -5.04
C ASP A 57 8.63 17.98 -6.36
N SER A 58 8.75 16.65 -6.30
CA SER A 58 8.93 15.83 -7.51
C SER A 58 7.71 15.92 -8.42
N MET A 59 6.48 15.98 -7.89
CA MET A 59 5.27 16.25 -8.67
C MET A 59 5.30 17.65 -9.31
N ARG A 60 5.77 18.68 -8.58
CA ARG A 60 5.92 20.03 -9.13
C ARG A 60 6.93 20.05 -10.29
N TYR A 61 8.07 19.38 -10.13
CA TYR A 61 9.05 19.24 -11.21
C TYR A 61 8.53 18.44 -12.39
N ALA A 62 7.79 17.36 -12.14
CA ALA A 62 7.14 16.55 -13.17
C ALA A 62 6.20 17.39 -14.04
N ARG A 63 5.38 18.27 -13.44
CA ARG A 63 4.51 19.19 -14.18
C ARG A 63 5.27 20.21 -15.02
N ALA A 64 6.45 20.65 -14.56
CA ALA A 64 7.25 21.66 -15.25
C ALA A 64 8.20 21.10 -16.33
N LEU A 65 8.70 19.88 -16.13
CA LEU A 65 9.77 19.28 -16.96
C LEU A 65 9.27 18.16 -17.89
N GLY A 66 8.04 17.69 -17.69
CA GLY A 66 7.44 16.65 -18.52
C GLY A 66 7.59 15.22 -17.96
N PRO A 67 7.21 14.20 -18.76
CA PRO A 67 7.05 12.80 -18.34
C PRO A 67 8.33 12.10 -17.93
N VAL A 68 9.49 12.56 -18.41
CA VAL A 68 10.80 12.02 -18.07
C VAL A 68 11.72 13.17 -17.69
N TYR A 69 12.22 13.17 -16.45
CA TYR A 69 13.12 14.20 -15.96
C TYR A 69 14.09 13.62 -14.92
N ARG A 70 15.19 14.31 -14.64
CA ARG A 70 16.19 13.88 -13.66
C ARG A 70 16.41 14.91 -12.55
N ARG A 71 16.84 14.43 -11.39
CA ARG A 71 17.31 15.27 -10.28
C ARG A 71 18.60 14.71 -9.71
N ARG A 72 19.54 15.60 -9.40
CA ARG A 72 20.73 15.31 -8.60
C ARG A 72 20.50 15.75 -7.17
N VAL A 73 20.71 14.90 -6.18
CA VAL A 73 20.63 15.29 -4.76
C VAL A 73 21.80 14.67 -4.02
N PHE A 74 22.65 15.50 -3.41
CA PHE A 74 23.84 15.07 -2.65
C PHE A 74 24.71 14.06 -3.43
N GLY A 75 24.98 14.36 -4.69
CA GLY A 75 25.81 13.52 -5.56
C GLY A 75 25.12 12.28 -6.15
N LYS A 76 23.84 12.04 -5.86
CA LYS A 76 23.05 10.93 -6.42
C LYS A 76 22.11 11.46 -7.52
N GLU A 77 22.16 10.90 -8.72
CA GLU A 77 21.19 11.17 -9.78
C GLU A 77 20.02 10.18 -9.71
N PHE A 78 18.82 10.71 -9.92
CA PHE A 78 17.55 10.01 -9.98
C PHE A 78 16.87 10.38 -11.30
N VAL A 79 16.40 9.39 -12.05
CA VAL A 79 15.52 9.61 -13.21
C VAL A 79 14.10 9.27 -12.78
N PHE A 80 13.19 10.22 -12.96
CA PHE A 80 11.78 10.10 -12.65
C PHE A 80 10.99 9.98 -13.93
N VAL A 81 9.99 9.12 -13.91
CA VAL A 81 9.15 8.80 -15.05
C VAL A 81 7.68 8.82 -14.63
N TRP A 82 6.82 9.39 -15.45
CA TRP A 82 5.37 9.30 -15.33
C TRP A 82 4.71 9.28 -16.71
N GLY A 83 3.38 9.09 -16.70
CA GLY A 83 2.57 8.99 -17.91
C GLY A 83 2.34 7.55 -18.38
N ALA A 84 1.19 7.31 -19.01
CA ALA A 84 0.67 6.00 -19.37
C ALA A 84 1.66 5.20 -20.23
N ARG A 85 2.19 5.83 -21.29
CA ARG A 85 3.14 5.20 -22.22
C ARG A 85 4.39 4.69 -21.51
N HIS A 86 5.05 5.52 -20.72
CA HIS A 86 6.30 5.16 -20.05
C HIS A 86 6.09 4.15 -18.93
N ALA A 87 5.01 4.29 -18.16
CA ALA A 87 4.68 3.34 -17.09
C ALA A 87 4.30 1.96 -17.63
N ALA A 88 3.61 1.89 -18.77
CA ALA A 88 3.33 0.64 -19.47
C ALA A 88 4.61 -0.02 -19.97
N ASP A 89 5.53 0.76 -20.57
CA ASP A 89 6.82 0.25 -21.06
C ASP A 89 7.68 -0.31 -19.92
N LEU A 90 7.81 0.43 -18.81
CA LEU A 90 8.54 -0.02 -17.61
C LEU A 90 7.90 -1.22 -16.89
N ALA A 91 6.64 -1.52 -17.19
CA ALA A 91 5.92 -2.66 -16.64
C ALA A 91 6.13 -3.96 -17.44
N ASP A 92 6.80 -3.91 -18.59
CA ASP A 92 7.22 -5.08 -19.34
C ASP A 92 8.29 -5.86 -18.56
N GLU A 93 7.90 -7.02 -18.00
CA GLU A 93 8.78 -7.84 -17.18
C GLU A 93 9.88 -8.56 -17.98
N SER A 94 9.77 -8.63 -19.32
CA SER A 94 10.82 -9.20 -20.17
C SER A 94 12.01 -8.26 -20.31
N ARG A 95 11.76 -6.94 -20.31
CA ARG A 95 12.78 -5.90 -20.44
C ARG A 95 13.19 -5.27 -19.12
N PHE A 96 12.28 -5.19 -18.16
CA PHE A 96 12.51 -4.52 -16.89
C PHE A 96 12.30 -5.45 -15.70
N ALA A 97 12.95 -5.13 -14.58
CA ALA A 97 12.78 -5.78 -13.29
C ALA A 97 12.64 -4.72 -12.20
N LYS A 98 12.31 -5.12 -10.97
CA LYS A 98 12.32 -4.21 -9.83
C LYS A 98 13.75 -3.73 -9.53
N HIS A 99 13.93 -2.43 -9.34
CA HIS A 99 15.16 -1.89 -8.75
C HIS A 99 14.97 -1.63 -7.25
N VAL A 100 15.97 -1.96 -6.43
CA VAL A 100 15.95 -1.61 -5.00
C VAL A 100 16.49 -0.19 -4.84
N GLY A 101 15.61 0.79 -5.01
CA GLY A 101 15.94 2.22 -4.88
C GLY A 101 16.35 2.61 -3.46
N LEU A 102 16.94 3.81 -3.31
CA LEU A 102 17.56 4.28 -2.07
C LEU A 102 16.66 4.14 -0.83
N GLY A 103 15.38 4.52 -0.93
CA GLY A 103 14.44 4.42 0.19
C GLY A 103 14.22 2.99 0.68
N VAL A 104 14.17 2.02 -0.24
CA VAL A 104 14.04 0.59 0.08
C VAL A 104 15.38 -0.01 0.53
N ALA A 105 16.49 0.42 -0.08
CA ALA A 105 17.83 -0.03 0.29
C ALA A 105 18.15 0.32 1.75
N ASN A 106 17.71 1.47 2.25
CA ASN A 106 17.90 1.90 3.63
C ASN A 106 17.09 1.07 4.65
N LEU A 107 16.12 0.25 4.20
CA LEU A 107 15.37 -0.69 5.04
C LEU A 107 15.96 -2.09 5.06
N ARG A 108 16.91 -2.41 4.17
CA ARG A 108 17.60 -3.71 4.14
C ARG A 108 18.31 -4.07 5.46
N PRO A 109 18.89 -3.14 6.24
CA PRO A 109 19.48 -3.50 7.53
C PRO A 109 18.49 -4.13 8.52
N VAL A 110 17.21 -3.75 8.46
CA VAL A 110 16.16 -4.28 9.36
C VAL A 110 15.38 -5.44 8.72
N ALA A 111 15.06 -5.36 7.43
CA ALA A 111 14.24 -6.36 6.72
C ALA A 111 15.05 -7.40 5.93
N GLY A 112 16.37 -7.23 5.77
CA GLY A 112 17.25 -8.16 5.06
C GLY A 112 16.85 -8.41 3.61
N ASP A 113 16.85 -9.68 3.22
CA ASP A 113 16.33 -10.20 1.94
C ASP A 113 14.86 -10.69 2.06
N GLY A 114 14.07 -10.04 2.92
CA GLY A 114 12.62 -10.19 2.91
C GLY A 114 12.01 -9.75 1.57
N LEU A 115 10.78 -10.18 1.28
CA LEU A 115 10.13 -10.00 -0.03
C LEU A 115 10.19 -8.56 -0.57
N PHE A 116 10.03 -7.58 0.33
CA PHE A 116 10.01 -6.16 -0.01
C PHE A 116 11.39 -5.59 -0.33
N THR A 117 12.46 -6.08 0.28
CA THR A 117 13.79 -5.48 0.18
C THR A 117 14.80 -6.31 -0.60
N ALA A 118 14.47 -7.57 -0.91
CA ALA A 118 15.32 -8.48 -1.67
C ALA A 118 15.59 -8.00 -3.12
N TYR A 119 16.80 -8.24 -3.60
CA TYR A 119 17.17 -8.09 -5.01
C TYR A 119 16.59 -9.24 -5.85
N ASN A 120 16.51 -9.06 -7.17
CA ASN A 120 15.91 -10.05 -8.07
C ASN A 120 16.69 -11.38 -8.13
N HIS A 121 18.01 -11.34 -7.94
CA HIS A 121 18.89 -12.51 -7.98
C HIS A 121 19.11 -13.17 -6.61
N GLU A 122 18.48 -12.67 -5.55
CA GLU A 122 18.55 -13.32 -4.23
C GLU A 122 17.55 -14.50 -4.23
N PRO A 123 18.00 -15.76 -4.05
CA PRO A 123 17.13 -16.94 -4.16
C PRO A 123 15.99 -16.92 -3.12
N ASN A 124 16.26 -16.33 -1.95
CA ASN A 124 15.26 -16.15 -0.89
C ASN A 124 14.03 -15.35 -1.33
N TRP A 125 14.14 -14.49 -2.36
CA TRP A 125 12.96 -13.79 -2.86
C TRP A 125 11.97 -14.75 -3.52
N GLN A 126 12.45 -15.59 -4.45
CA GLN A 126 11.61 -16.54 -5.17
C GLN A 126 11.04 -17.59 -4.21
N LEU A 127 11.90 -18.19 -3.38
CA LEU A 127 11.48 -19.17 -2.39
C LEU A 127 10.39 -18.62 -1.45
N ALA A 128 10.59 -17.43 -0.90
CA ALA A 128 9.58 -16.81 -0.03
C ALA A 128 8.32 -16.41 -0.80
N HIS A 129 8.43 -16.00 -2.07
CA HIS A 129 7.27 -15.65 -2.88
C HIS A 129 6.37 -16.87 -3.08
N ASP A 130 6.95 -17.98 -3.49
CA ASP A 130 6.21 -19.21 -3.80
C ASP A 130 5.61 -19.85 -2.54
N VAL A 131 6.35 -19.85 -1.44
CA VAL A 131 5.88 -20.36 -0.14
C VAL A 131 4.75 -19.48 0.44
N LEU A 132 4.82 -18.16 0.27
CA LEU A 132 3.88 -17.23 0.93
C LEU A 132 2.70 -16.80 0.08
N ALA A 133 2.77 -16.91 -1.25
CA ALA A 133 1.67 -16.53 -2.15
C ALA A 133 0.32 -17.19 -1.79
N PRO A 134 0.26 -18.49 -1.42
CA PRO A 134 -0.97 -19.10 -0.95
C PRO A 134 -1.55 -18.45 0.32
N GLY A 135 -0.73 -17.78 1.13
CA GLY A 135 -1.16 -17.04 2.34
C GLY A 135 -1.95 -15.78 2.02
N PHE A 136 -1.98 -15.39 0.75
CA PHE A 136 -2.73 -14.24 0.26
C PHE A 136 -3.84 -14.64 -0.73
N SER A 137 -4.23 -15.92 -0.74
CA SER A 137 -5.36 -16.44 -1.53
C SER A 137 -6.71 -15.99 -0.95
N ARG A 138 -7.79 -16.18 -1.72
CA ARG A 138 -9.16 -15.89 -1.26
C ARG A 138 -9.51 -16.69 0.01
N GLU A 139 -9.14 -17.96 0.05
CA GLU A 139 -9.39 -18.87 1.16
C GLU A 139 -8.66 -18.40 2.41
N ALA A 140 -7.40 -17.95 2.27
CA ALA A 140 -6.65 -17.36 3.38
C ALA A 140 -7.31 -16.08 3.91
N MET A 141 -7.78 -15.20 3.03
CA MET A 141 -8.46 -13.96 3.44
C MET A 141 -9.76 -14.24 4.19
N ALA A 142 -10.51 -15.26 3.78
CA ALA A 142 -11.71 -15.71 4.50
C ALA A 142 -11.35 -16.18 5.92
N GLY A 143 -10.23 -16.87 6.11
CA GLY A 143 -9.72 -17.27 7.43
C GLY A 143 -9.32 -16.07 8.33
N TYR A 144 -8.75 -15.01 7.75
CA TYR A 144 -8.34 -13.82 8.51
C TYR A 144 -9.50 -12.90 8.90
N HIS A 145 -10.66 -13.07 8.26
CA HIS A 145 -11.78 -12.13 8.35
C HIS A 145 -12.31 -11.92 9.77
N VAL A 146 -12.43 -12.99 10.57
CA VAL A 146 -12.93 -12.90 11.96
C VAL A 146 -11.98 -12.06 12.82
N MET A 147 -10.67 -12.25 12.67
CA MET A 147 -9.69 -11.45 13.41
C MET A 147 -9.71 -9.97 12.96
N MET A 148 -9.91 -9.69 11.67
CA MET A 148 -10.08 -8.32 11.19
C MET A 148 -11.31 -7.64 11.80
N LEU A 149 -12.43 -8.37 11.92
CA LEU A 149 -13.64 -7.90 12.60
C LEU A 149 -13.37 -7.59 14.08
N ASP A 150 -12.66 -8.47 14.80
CA ASP A 150 -12.32 -8.26 16.20
C ASP A 150 -11.52 -6.96 16.41
N VAL A 151 -10.51 -6.72 15.56
CA VAL A 151 -9.69 -5.50 15.67
C VAL A 151 -10.51 -4.27 15.28
N ALA A 152 -11.36 -4.35 14.26
CA ALA A 152 -12.30 -3.28 13.92
C ALA A 152 -13.29 -2.97 15.06
N ALA A 153 -13.70 -3.98 15.84
CA ALA A 153 -14.50 -3.80 17.04
C ALA A 153 -13.74 -3.03 18.14
N ARG A 154 -12.43 -3.27 18.31
CA ARG A 154 -11.59 -2.49 19.23
C ARG A 154 -11.47 -1.02 18.80
N LEU A 155 -11.27 -0.78 17.49
CA LEU A 155 -11.26 0.57 16.92
C LEU A 155 -12.58 1.30 17.18
N THR A 156 -13.71 0.70 16.82
CA THR A 156 -15.02 1.33 17.02
C THR A 156 -15.35 1.52 18.49
N GLY A 157 -15.00 0.58 19.36
CA GLY A 157 -15.09 0.76 20.81
C GLY A 157 -14.23 1.91 21.34
N HIS A 158 -13.04 2.14 20.76
CA HIS A 158 -12.22 3.31 21.07
C HIS A 158 -12.91 4.60 20.62
N TRP A 159 -13.40 4.66 19.38
CA TRP A 159 -14.08 5.82 18.83
C TRP A 159 -15.38 6.16 19.56
N ASP A 160 -16.12 5.16 20.05
CA ASP A 160 -17.29 5.39 20.91
C ASP A 160 -16.92 6.08 22.23
N ARG A 161 -15.78 5.72 22.83
CA ARG A 161 -15.30 6.36 24.06
C ARG A 161 -14.86 7.80 23.81
N GLU A 162 -14.20 8.07 22.69
CA GLU A 162 -13.84 9.44 22.30
C GLU A 162 -15.09 10.29 22.05
N LEU A 163 -16.07 9.73 21.33
CA LEU A 163 -17.36 10.36 21.08
C LEU A 163 -18.12 10.67 22.38
N ALA A 164 -18.23 9.71 23.29
CA ALA A 164 -18.90 9.88 24.58
C ALA A 164 -18.22 10.96 25.45
N ALA A 165 -16.91 11.16 25.27
CA ALA A 165 -16.16 12.21 25.93
C ALA A 165 -16.18 13.56 25.17
N GLY A 166 -16.95 13.68 24.08
CA GLY A 166 -17.03 14.88 23.26
C GLY A 166 -15.74 15.23 22.50
N ARG A 167 -14.85 14.26 22.29
CA ARG A 167 -13.55 14.45 21.63
C ARG A 167 -13.58 14.03 20.16
N THR A 168 -12.69 14.63 19.38
CA THR A 168 -12.39 14.23 18.01
C THR A 168 -11.46 13.02 17.99
N VAL A 169 -11.57 12.17 16.98
CA VAL A 169 -10.66 11.03 16.78
C VAL A 169 -9.44 11.40 15.95
N ASP A 170 -8.28 10.81 16.26
CA ASP A 170 -7.04 10.94 15.50
C ASP A 170 -7.01 9.86 14.41
N VAL A 171 -7.48 10.20 13.21
CA VAL A 171 -7.71 9.21 12.15
C VAL A 171 -6.42 8.47 11.78
N PRO A 172 -5.31 9.13 11.41
CA PRO A 172 -4.11 8.41 10.99
C PRO A 172 -3.49 7.60 12.13
N GLY A 173 -3.50 8.14 13.37
CA GLY A 173 -3.03 7.43 14.55
C GLY A 173 -3.83 6.16 14.83
N ASP A 174 -5.15 6.22 14.75
CA ASP A 174 -6.02 5.08 15.04
C ASP A 174 -6.04 4.05 13.90
N MET A 175 -5.95 4.48 12.64
CA MET A 175 -5.79 3.54 11.51
C MET A 175 -4.44 2.81 11.59
N THR A 176 -3.39 3.47 12.09
CA THR A 176 -2.08 2.85 12.32
C THR A 176 -2.18 1.77 13.41
N LYS A 177 -2.85 2.05 14.53
CA LYS A 177 -3.10 1.05 15.58
C LYS A 177 -3.88 -0.15 15.05
N LEU A 178 -4.98 0.11 14.32
CA LEU A 178 -5.82 -0.90 13.70
C LEU A 178 -4.99 -1.84 12.81
N THR A 179 -4.36 -1.30 11.78
CA THR A 179 -3.67 -2.10 10.75
C THR A 179 -2.47 -2.87 11.29
N LEU A 180 -1.77 -2.30 12.28
CA LEU A 180 -0.67 -2.96 12.98
C LEU A 180 -1.17 -4.14 13.82
N GLU A 181 -2.27 -3.96 14.55
CA GLU A 181 -2.91 -4.99 15.34
C GLU A 181 -3.47 -6.11 14.44
N THR A 182 -4.10 -5.73 13.33
CA THR A 182 -4.62 -6.68 12.34
C THR A 182 -3.51 -7.57 11.80
N ILE A 183 -2.43 -7.00 11.23
CA ILE A 183 -1.35 -7.81 10.64
C ILE A 183 -0.63 -8.64 11.71
N ALA A 184 -0.50 -8.15 12.94
CA ALA A 184 0.11 -8.88 14.04
C ALA A 184 -0.71 -10.11 14.44
N ARG A 185 -2.03 -9.95 14.56
CA ARG A 185 -2.95 -11.03 14.95
C ARG A 185 -3.14 -12.03 13.82
N THR A 186 -3.47 -11.57 12.62
CA THR A 186 -3.73 -12.47 11.47
C THR A 186 -2.47 -13.11 10.93
N GLY A 187 -1.34 -12.41 11.01
CA GLY A 187 -0.08 -12.88 10.47
C GLY A 187 0.69 -13.78 11.44
N PHE A 188 0.66 -13.45 12.73
CA PHE A 188 1.60 -14.04 13.70
C PHE A 188 0.96 -14.46 15.01
N GLY A 189 -0.36 -14.37 15.14
CA GLY A 189 -1.08 -14.69 16.38
C GLY A 189 -0.63 -13.85 17.58
N HIS A 190 -0.15 -12.63 17.34
CA HIS A 190 0.37 -11.74 18.37
C HIS A 190 -0.53 -10.52 18.56
N ASP A 191 -0.76 -10.13 19.81
CA ASP A 191 -1.57 -8.97 20.19
C ASP A 191 -0.68 -7.89 20.82
N PHE A 192 -0.62 -6.70 20.22
CA PHE A 192 0.19 -5.60 20.75
C PHE A 192 -0.54 -4.78 21.81
N GLY A 193 -1.85 -4.93 21.94
CA GLY A 193 -2.70 -4.13 22.82
C GLY A 193 -2.73 -2.66 22.40
N SER A 194 -2.77 -2.39 21.08
CA SER A 194 -2.58 -1.05 20.52
C SER A 194 -3.66 -0.04 20.96
N PHE A 195 -4.86 -0.49 21.32
CA PHE A 195 -5.97 0.36 21.78
C PHE A 195 -6.12 0.39 23.31
N GLU A 196 -5.44 -0.52 24.01
CA GLU A 196 -5.50 -0.70 25.45
C GLU A 196 -4.34 0.00 26.16
N ARG A 197 -3.21 0.18 25.47
CA ARG A 197 -2.02 0.83 26.04
C ARG A 197 -2.06 2.35 25.87
N SER A 198 -1.56 3.05 26.90
CA SER A 198 -1.31 4.50 26.84
C SER A 198 -0.07 4.88 26.02
N ARG A 199 0.85 3.93 25.81
CA ARG A 199 2.06 4.08 25.00
C ARG A 199 2.18 2.92 24.02
N PRO A 200 2.76 3.14 22.81
CA PRO A 200 2.99 2.05 21.87
C PRO A 200 3.80 0.91 22.50
N HIS A 201 3.52 -0.32 22.09
CA HIS A 201 4.32 -1.48 22.50
C HIS A 201 5.81 -1.27 22.17
N PRO A 202 6.78 -1.73 22.98
CA PRO A 202 8.21 -1.52 22.74
C PRO A 202 8.67 -1.96 21.35
N PHE A 203 8.16 -3.09 20.86
CA PHE A 203 8.39 -3.56 19.49
C PHE A 203 7.98 -2.52 18.43
N VAL A 204 6.80 -1.91 18.61
CA VAL A 204 6.26 -0.89 17.69
C VAL A 204 7.11 0.38 17.75
N THR A 205 7.52 0.78 18.95
CA THR A 205 8.42 1.93 19.15
C THR A 205 9.75 1.72 18.45
N ALA A 206 10.36 0.54 18.61
CA ALA A 206 11.60 0.17 17.93
C ALA A 206 11.41 0.14 16.40
N MET A 207 10.32 -0.44 15.90
CA MET A 207 10.01 -0.47 14.47
C MET A 207 9.91 0.94 13.89
N VAL A 208 9.11 1.83 14.48
CA VAL A 208 9.01 3.24 14.07
C VAL A 208 10.37 3.95 14.17
N GLY A 209 11.18 3.63 15.19
CA GLY A 209 12.56 4.11 15.33
C GLY A 209 13.43 3.74 14.12
N THR A 210 13.41 2.47 13.70
CA THR A 210 14.17 2.01 12.53
C THR A 210 13.71 2.66 11.22
N LEU A 211 12.39 2.82 11.03
CA LEU A 211 11.83 3.50 9.86
C LEU A 211 12.24 4.97 9.81
N THR A 212 12.17 5.65 10.96
CA THR A 212 12.59 7.06 11.09
C THR A 212 14.08 7.21 10.81
N TYR A 213 14.92 6.28 11.28
CA TYR A 213 16.35 6.28 11.00
C TYR A 213 16.63 6.09 9.50
N ALA A 214 15.98 5.11 8.85
CA ALA A 214 16.10 4.87 7.42
C ALA A 214 15.68 6.10 6.59
N GLN A 215 14.64 6.81 7.01
CA GLN A 215 14.20 8.06 6.37
C GLN A 215 15.23 9.18 6.54
N ARG A 216 15.85 9.33 7.71
CA ARG A 216 16.90 10.33 7.93
C ARG A 216 18.09 10.12 6.98
N LEU A 217 18.46 8.86 6.73
CA LEU A 217 19.52 8.51 5.76
C LEU A 217 19.21 8.96 4.32
N ASN A 218 17.94 9.16 3.95
CA ASN A 218 17.56 9.68 2.63
C ASN A 218 17.88 11.17 2.47
N THR A 219 17.94 11.92 3.57
CA THR A 219 18.07 13.40 3.54
C THR A 219 19.41 13.93 4.06
N VAL A 220 20.26 13.05 4.61
CA VAL A 220 21.59 13.39 5.10
C VAL A 220 22.63 12.97 4.07
N PRO A 221 23.58 13.86 3.68
CA PRO A 221 24.68 13.48 2.81
C PRO A 221 25.47 12.29 3.38
N ALA A 222 25.73 11.28 2.56
CA ALA A 222 26.35 10.02 3.02
C ALA A 222 27.68 10.21 3.78
N PRO A 223 28.60 11.10 3.36
CA PRO A 223 29.85 11.34 4.10
C PRO A 223 29.64 11.93 5.50
N LEU A 224 28.54 12.65 5.72
CA LEU A 224 28.24 13.30 7.01
C LEU A 224 27.43 12.40 7.94
N ALA A 225 26.75 11.39 7.41
CA ALA A 225 25.87 10.50 8.19
C ALA A 225 26.58 9.83 9.38
N PRO A 226 27.82 9.29 9.28
CA PRO A 226 28.52 8.68 10.42
C PRO A 226 28.76 9.63 11.60
N TYR A 227 28.90 10.93 11.32
CA TYR A 227 29.14 11.96 12.32
C TYR A 227 27.83 12.51 12.88
N LEU A 228 26.92 12.95 12.01
CA LEU A 228 25.65 13.59 12.39
C LEU A 228 24.64 12.62 12.99
N LEU A 229 24.66 11.36 12.57
CA LEU A 229 23.69 10.35 12.98
C LEU A 229 24.28 9.31 13.93
N ARG A 230 25.47 9.51 14.51
CA ARG A 230 26.13 8.52 15.38
C ARG A 230 25.24 8.02 16.53
N ALA A 231 24.57 8.93 17.23
CA ALA A 231 23.65 8.57 18.31
C ALA A 231 22.38 7.86 17.79
N ALA A 232 21.85 8.30 16.65
CA ALA A 232 20.69 7.68 16.02
C ALA A 232 21.01 6.28 15.48
N SER A 233 22.21 6.08 14.92
CA SER A 233 22.69 4.78 14.44
C SER A 233 22.85 3.78 15.57
N ARG A 234 23.33 4.20 16.75
CA ARG A 234 23.42 3.35 17.94
C ARG A 234 22.05 2.94 18.46
N ARG A 235 21.10 3.87 18.51
CA ARG A 235 19.70 3.55 18.84
C ARG A 235 19.08 2.59 17.83
N ASN A 236 19.27 2.84 16.53
CA ASN A 236 18.77 1.98 15.48
C ASN A 236 19.34 0.55 15.56
N ALA A 237 20.62 0.38 15.94
CA ALA A 237 21.17 -0.94 16.18
C ALA A 237 20.45 -1.66 17.34
N ALA A 238 20.23 -0.96 18.46
CA ALA A 238 19.49 -1.49 19.60
C ALA A 238 18.02 -1.81 19.25
N ASP A 239 17.38 -0.97 18.43
CA ASP A 239 16.02 -1.18 17.93
C ASP A 239 15.97 -2.44 17.05
N ILE A 240 16.91 -2.61 16.10
CA ILE A 240 17.02 -3.81 15.26
C ILE A 240 17.24 -5.07 16.11
N ASP A 241 18.11 -5.01 17.12
CA ASP A 241 18.36 -6.15 18.02
C ASP A 241 17.13 -6.48 18.87
N HIS A 242 16.35 -5.48 19.29
CA HIS A 242 15.09 -5.70 19.98
C HIS A 242 14.05 -6.36 19.06
N LEU A 243 13.85 -5.83 17.84
CA LEU A 243 12.94 -6.41 16.84
C LEU A 243 13.30 -7.87 16.54
N ASN A 244 14.59 -8.15 16.31
CA ASN A 244 15.06 -9.49 16.00
C ASN A 244 14.79 -10.46 17.16
N ARG A 245 15.10 -10.06 18.40
CA ARG A 245 14.86 -10.90 19.58
C ARG A 245 13.39 -11.21 19.80
N THR A 246 12.51 -10.21 19.70
CA THR A 246 11.07 -10.42 19.87
C THR A 246 10.50 -11.38 18.83
N VAL A 247 10.93 -11.28 17.57
CA VAL A 247 10.49 -12.24 16.53
C VAL A 247 11.07 -13.63 16.78
N ASP A 248 12.33 -13.74 17.19
CA ASP A 248 12.94 -15.04 17.52
C ASP A 248 12.22 -15.70 18.71
N GLU A 249 11.81 -14.93 19.72
CA GLU A 249 11.00 -15.41 20.86
C GLU A 249 9.63 -15.89 20.42
N LEU A 250 8.95 -15.14 19.56
CA LEU A 250 7.66 -15.52 18.98
C LEU A 250 7.77 -16.84 18.20
N VAL A 251 8.80 -16.98 17.36
CA VAL A 251 9.06 -18.21 16.60
C VAL A 251 9.36 -19.40 17.54
N ARG A 252 10.18 -19.18 18.58
CA ARG A 252 10.49 -20.22 19.58
C ARG A 252 9.23 -20.67 20.33
N ALA A 253 8.42 -19.72 20.80
CA ALA A 253 7.17 -20.01 21.50
C ALA A 253 6.19 -20.81 20.61
N ARG A 254 6.05 -20.43 19.33
CA ARG A 254 5.19 -21.14 18.38
C ARG A 254 5.63 -22.58 18.15
N ARG A 255 6.95 -22.82 18.03
CA ARG A 255 7.51 -24.18 17.86
C ARG A 255 7.35 -25.05 19.11
N ALA A 256 7.55 -24.46 20.30
CA ALA A 256 7.41 -25.17 21.57
C ALA A 256 5.95 -25.56 21.89
N GLY A 257 4.98 -24.77 21.41
CA GLY A 257 3.55 -25.04 21.57
C GLY A 257 3.00 -26.20 20.72
N GLY A 258 3.86 -26.99 20.06
CA GLY A 258 3.47 -28.22 19.36
C GLY A 258 3.22 -28.10 17.86
N GLY A 259 3.32 -26.90 17.26
CA GLY A 259 2.98 -26.67 15.85
C GLY A 259 1.48 -26.84 15.62
N GLY A 260 0.78 -25.75 15.32
CA GLY A 260 -0.69 -25.77 15.31
C GLY A 260 -1.31 -24.42 15.56
N GLY A 261 -0.75 -23.35 14.98
CA GLY A 261 -1.52 -22.11 14.89
C GLY A 261 -2.72 -22.26 13.97
N GLN A 262 -3.49 -21.19 13.79
CA GLN A 262 -4.74 -21.20 13.03
C GLN A 262 -4.52 -21.14 11.50
N GLY A 263 -3.38 -21.61 11.00
CA GLY A 263 -2.99 -21.50 9.59
C GLY A 263 -2.57 -20.08 9.19
N ASP A 264 -2.02 -19.32 10.15
CA ASP A 264 -1.58 -17.95 9.95
C ASP A 264 -0.32 -17.85 9.06
N LEU A 265 0.14 -16.64 8.76
CA LEU A 265 1.34 -16.46 7.93
C LEU A 265 2.59 -17.05 8.59
N LEU A 266 2.67 -17.05 9.92
CA LEU A 266 3.79 -17.65 10.66
C LEU A 266 3.82 -19.16 10.52
N ASP A 267 2.68 -19.83 10.68
CA ASP A 267 2.57 -21.28 10.48
C ASP A 267 3.01 -21.65 9.07
N ARG A 268 2.53 -20.91 8.06
CA ARG A 268 2.93 -21.12 6.66
C ARG A 268 4.44 -20.98 6.48
N MET A 269 5.05 -19.94 7.05
CA MET A 269 6.50 -19.74 6.99
C MET A 269 7.31 -20.85 7.67
N LEU A 270 6.75 -21.51 8.69
CA LEU A 270 7.43 -22.56 9.47
C LEU A 270 7.21 -23.96 8.88
N GLU A 271 6.02 -24.22 8.34
CA GLU A 271 5.52 -25.56 8.04
C GLU A 271 5.40 -25.84 6.54
N THR A 272 5.33 -24.83 5.69
CA THR A 272 5.20 -25.01 4.24
C THR A 272 6.57 -25.18 3.59
N ALA A 273 6.74 -26.29 2.87
CA ALA A 273 7.86 -26.49 1.95
C ALA A 273 7.48 -26.00 0.55
N HIS A 274 8.47 -25.58 -0.23
CA HIS A 274 8.31 -25.23 -1.61
C HIS A 274 7.77 -26.44 -2.40
N PRO A 275 6.70 -26.27 -3.20
CA PRO A 275 5.99 -27.40 -3.80
C PRO A 275 6.85 -28.25 -4.75
N GLU A 276 7.80 -27.62 -5.45
CA GLU A 276 8.64 -28.31 -6.44
C GLU A 276 9.99 -28.79 -5.89
N THR A 277 10.57 -28.05 -4.94
CA THR A 277 11.96 -28.29 -4.49
C THR A 277 12.03 -28.89 -3.09
N GLY A 278 10.92 -28.86 -2.33
CA GLY A 278 10.89 -29.27 -0.93
C GLY A 278 11.63 -28.34 0.03
N GLU A 279 12.22 -27.25 -0.46
CA GLU A 279 12.95 -26.29 0.35
C GLU A 279 12.04 -25.53 1.33
N ARG A 280 12.56 -25.17 2.50
CA ARG A 280 11.83 -24.41 3.52
C ARG A 280 12.53 -23.10 3.81
N LEU A 281 11.77 -22.12 4.29
CA LEU A 281 12.35 -20.86 4.76
C LEU A 281 13.25 -21.10 5.97
N SER A 282 14.47 -20.59 5.91
CA SER A 282 15.37 -20.63 7.07
C SER A 282 14.80 -19.77 8.21
N PRO A 283 15.11 -20.07 9.49
CA PRO A 283 14.66 -19.25 10.62
C PRO A 283 15.02 -17.76 10.45
N GLN A 284 16.19 -17.48 9.87
CA GLN A 284 16.61 -16.12 9.57
C GLN A 284 15.72 -15.44 8.52
N ASN A 285 15.31 -16.16 7.47
CA ASN A 285 14.41 -15.59 6.47
C ASN A 285 12.99 -15.41 7.04
N VAL A 286 12.47 -16.37 7.82
CA VAL A 286 11.19 -16.22 8.53
C VAL A 286 11.16 -14.91 9.33
N ARG A 287 12.20 -14.63 10.12
CA ARG A 287 12.31 -13.37 10.86
C ARG A 287 12.24 -12.14 9.98
N ARG A 288 12.97 -12.15 8.85
CA ARG A 288 12.98 -11.07 7.87
C ARG A 288 11.60 -10.84 7.25
N GLN A 289 10.84 -11.91 6.98
CA GLN A 289 9.48 -11.79 6.45
C GLN A 289 8.50 -11.24 7.49
N VAL A 290 8.57 -11.69 8.76
CA VAL A 290 7.74 -11.14 9.86
C VAL A 290 7.93 -9.63 9.96
N ILE A 291 9.18 -9.17 10.03
CA ILE A 291 9.52 -7.74 10.05
C ILE A 291 9.03 -7.05 8.77
N THR A 292 9.20 -7.68 7.60
CA THR A 292 8.77 -7.13 6.31
C THR A 292 7.27 -6.88 6.26
N PHE A 293 6.44 -7.83 6.70
CA PHE A 293 4.99 -7.68 6.70
C PHE A 293 4.50 -6.63 7.69
N LEU A 294 5.11 -6.57 8.88
CA LEU A 294 4.82 -5.52 9.84
C LEU A 294 5.15 -4.16 9.24
N VAL A 295 6.36 -3.96 8.72
CA VAL A 295 6.79 -2.68 8.12
C VAL A 295 5.93 -2.29 6.91
N ALA A 296 5.73 -3.20 5.95
CA ALA A 296 5.08 -2.89 4.68
C ALA A 296 3.54 -2.79 4.79
N GLY A 297 2.93 -3.57 5.68
CA GLY A 297 1.47 -3.74 5.75
C GLY A 297 0.73 -2.68 6.56
N HIS A 298 1.33 -2.16 7.63
CA HIS A 298 0.61 -1.25 8.55
C HIS A 298 0.49 0.18 7.99
N GLU A 299 1.60 0.82 7.63
CA GLU A 299 1.61 2.26 7.28
C GLU A 299 0.93 2.52 5.92
N THR A 300 0.99 1.57 4.98
CA THR A 300 0.37 1.72 3.65
C THR A 300 -1.16 1.62 3.72
N THR A 301 -1.69 0.65 4.46
CA THR A 301 -3.14 0.45 4.61
C THR A 301 -3.76 1.54 5.48
N SER A 302 -3.08 1.94 6.57
CA SER A 302 -3.57 3.02 7.45
C SER A 302 -3.63 4.37 6.73
N GLY A 303 -2.63 4.70 5.90
CA GLY A 303 -2.69 5.89 5.05
C GLY A 303 -3.86 5.84 4.06
N ALA A 304 -4.14 4.66 3.47
CA ALA A 304 -5.20 4.51 2.47
C ALA A 304 -6.59 4.72 3.11
N LEU A 305 -6.81 4.11 4.29
CA LEU A 305 -7.99 4.35 5.12
C LEU A 305 -8.12 5.83 5.49
N SER A 306 -7.02 6.47 5.89
CA SER A 306 -7.03 7.87 6.30
C SER A 306 -7.38 8.83 5.15
N PHE A 307 -6.82 8.62 3.95
CA PHE A 307 -7.18 9.40 2.77
C PHE A 307 -8.64 9.15 2.36
N ALA A 308 -9.11 7.90 2.38
CA ALA A 308 -10.51 7.58 2.07
C ALA A 308 -11.47 8.29 3.05
N LEU A 309 -11.19 8.24 4.36
CA LEU A 309 -11.98 8.93 5.39
C LEU A 309 -11.94 10.45 5.22
N HIS A 310 -10.79 11.03 4.88
CA HIS A 310 -10.68 12.45 4.55
C HIS A 310 -11.61 12.83 3.39
N TYR A 311 -11.55 12.10 2.27
CA TYR A 311 -12.38 12.41 1.12
C TYR A 311 -13.87 12.16 1.38
N LEU A 312 -14.24 11.11 2.11
CA LEU A 312 -15.62 10.85 2.51
C LEU A 312 -16.18 12.01 3.37
N ALA A 313 -15.43 12.47 4.37
CA ALA A 313 -15.85 13.57 5.23
C ALA A 313 -16.01 14.90 4.45
N GLN A 314 -15.22 15.12 3.40
CA GLN A 314 -15.29 16.31 2.56
C GLN A 314 -16.36 16.23 1.45
N HIS A 315 -16.92 15.05 1.15
CA HIS A 315 -17.89 14.84 0.08
C HIS A 315 -19.15 14.14 0.58
N PRO A 316 -20.09 14.88 1.22
CA PRO A 316 -21.27 14.30 1.87
C PRO A 316 -22.13 13.41 0.96
N ARG A 317 -22.32 13.80 -0.30
CA ARG A 317 -23.08 13.00 -1.30
C ARG A 317 -22.39 11.66 -1.63
N ILE A 318 -21.06 11.66 -1.69
CA ILE A 318 -20.29 10.43 -1.91
C ILE A 318 -20.39 9.53 -0.66
N ALA A 319 -20.25 10.12 0.53
CA ALA A 319 -20.39 9.38 1.79
C ALA A 319 -21.82 8.83 1.99
N GLU A 320 -22.86 9.57 1.60
CA GLU A 320 -24.25 9.09 1.61
C GLU A 320 -24.46 7.91 0.67
N ARG A 321 -23.97 7.99 -0.57
CA ARG A 321 -24.06 6.86 -1.53
C ARG A 321 -23.29 5.62 -1.04
N ALA A 322 -22.11 5.81 -0.44
CA ALA A 322 -21.35 4.73 0.17
C ALA A 322 -22.10 4.11 1.37
N ARG A 323 -22.70 4.94 2.24
CA ARG A 323 -23.54 4.48 3.35
C ARG A 323 -24.76 3.69 2.87
N ALA A 324 -25.48 4.21 1.87
CA ALA A 324 -26.63 3.52 1.30
C ALA A 324 -26.26 2.15 0.71
N GLU A 325 -25.08 2.01 0.10
CA GLU A 325 -24.57 0.69 -0.32
C GLU A 325 -24.35 -0.24 0.88
N VAL A 326 -23.68 0.23 1.92
CA VAL A 326 -23.40 -0.55 3.12
C VAL A 326 -24.69 -1.04 3.78
N ASP A 327 -25.65 -0.13 3.99
CA ASP A 327 -26.93 -0.45 4.61
C ASP A 327 -27.71 -1.48 3.78
N ARG A 328 -27.73 -1.34 2.46
CA ARG A 328 -28.38 -2.29 1.54
C ARG A 328 -27.71 -3.68 1.50
N VAL A 329 -26.37 -3.72 1.51
CA VAL A 329 -25.61 -4.98 1.32
C VAL A 329 -25.51 -5.78 2.62
N TRP A 330 -25.41 -5.11 3.76
CA TRP A 330 -25.28 -5.75 5.07
C TRP A 330 -26.62 -5.90 5.80
N GLY A 331 -27.62 -5.07 5.49
CA GLY A 331 -28.95 -5.11 6.09
C GLY A 331 -28.87 -5.08 7.62
N ASP A 332 -29.63 -5.98 8.26
CA ASP A 332 -29.68 -6.12 9.72
C ASP A 332 -28.62 -7.08 10.28
N THR A 333 -27.68 -7.55 9.44
CA THR A 333 -26.65 -8.49 9.89
C THR A 333 -25.79 -7.85 10.99
N ALA A 334 -25.66 -8.51 12.14
CA ALA A 334 -24.87 -7.98 13.26
C ALA A 334 -23.37 -7.88 12.92
N SER A 335 -22.82 -8.85 12.19
CA SER A 335 -21.44 -8.87 11.73
C SER A 335 -21.37 -9.32 10.26
N PRO A 336 -20.86 -8.49 9.33
CA PRO A 336 -20.85 -8.84 7.92
C PRO A 336 -19.88 -9.99 7.65
N GLY A 337 -20.32 -11.00 6.88
CA GLY A 337 -19.46 -12.09 6.45
C GLY A 337 -18.48 -11.70 5.33
N TYR A 338 -17.48 -12.55 5.09
CA TYR A 338 -16.42 -12.30 4.10
C TYR A 338 -16.96 -11.92 2.71
N GLU A 339 -17.93 -12.69 2.20
CA GLU A 339 -18.53 -12.47 0.88
C GLU A 339 -19.39 -11.19 0.81
N GLN A 340 -19.87 -10.68 1.95
CA GLN A 340 -20.61 -9.41 1.98
C GLN A 340 -19.67 -8.21 1.80
N VAL A 341 -18.41 -8.29 2.27
CA VAL A 341 -17.41 -7.24 2.06
C VAL A 341 -17.11 -7.07 0.56
N ALA A 342 -16.98 -8.18 -0.17
CA ALA A 342 -16.75 -8.17 -1.62
C ALA A 342 -17.89 -7.53 -2.44
N LYS A 343 -19.09 -7.40 -1.85
CA LYS A 343 -20.26 -6.77 -2.47
C LYS A 343 -20.30 -5.24 -2.30
N LEU A 344 -19.43 -4.65 -1.45
CA LEU A 344 -19.31 -3.20 -1.28
C LEU A 344 -18.51 -2.55 -2.42
N ARG A 345 -19.09 -2.57 -3.62
CA ARG A 345 -18.43 -2.14 -4.85
C ARG A 345 -18.19 -0.64 -4.90
N TYR A 346 -19.07 0.18 -4.35
CA TYR A 346 -18.91 1.63 -4.32
C TYR A 346 -17.94 2.07 -3.21
N VAL A 347 -17.99 1.46 -2.02
CA VAL A 347 -16.94 1.67 -0.98
C VAL A 347 -15.57 1.32 -1.54
N ARG A 348 -15.47 0.22 -2.29
CA ARG A 348 -14.26 -0.16 -3.02
C ARG A 348 -13.78 0.93 -3.99
N ARG A 349 -14.68 1.54 -4.75
CA ARG A 349 -14.36 2.65 -5.67
C ARG A 349 -13.86 3.90 -4.94
N VAL A 350 -14.46 4.23 -3.78
CA VAL A 350 -13.99 5.32 -2.92
C VAL A 350 -12.54 5.09 -2.49
N LEU A 351 -12.22 3.86 -2.06
CA LEU A 351 -10.86 3.48 -1.71
C LEU A 351 -9.91 3.56 -2.91
N ASP A 352 -10.30 3.03 -4.08
CA ASP A 352 -9.49 3.09 -5.29
C ASP A 352 -9.23 4.52 -5.77
N GLU A 353 -10.24 5.40 -5.71
CA GLU A 353 -10.09 6.81 -6.05
C GLU A 353 -9.20 7.55 -5.03
N SER A 354 -9.26 7.17 -3.75
CA SER A 354 -8.34 7.72 -2.75
C SER A 354 -6.88 7.32 -3.02
N LEU A 355 -6.65 6.06 -3.44
CA LEU A 355 -5.34 5.54 -3.85
C LEU A 355 -4.90 6.09 -5.21
N ARG A 356 -5.84 6.54 -6.05
CA ARG A 356 -5.51 7.27 -7.28
C ARG A 356 -4.87 8.61 -6.92
N LEU A 357 -5.56 9.42 -6.13
CA LEU A 357 -5.05 10.74 -5.73
C LEU A 357 -3.82 10.64 -4.82
N TRP A 358 -3.81 9.74 -3.84
CA TRP A 358 -2.71 9.60 -2.90
C TRP A 358 -2.34 8.12 -2.70
N PRO A 359 -1.62 7.52 -3.66
CA PRO A 359 -1.10 6.17 -3.51
C PRO A 359 -0.11 6.15 -2.34
N THR A 360 -0.41 5.39 -1.30
CA THR A 360 0.36 5.43 -0.05
C THR A 360 1.78 4.87 -0.19
N ALA A 361 2.04 4.05 -1.20
CA ALA A 361 3.38 3.78 -1.72
C ALA A 361 3.56 4.59 -3.02
N PRO A 362 4.14 5.80 -2.96
CA PRO A 362 3.99 6.79 -4.03
C PRO A 362 4.90 6.57 -5.23
N ALA A 363 5.86 5.66 -5.14
CA ALA A 363 6.79 5.43 -6.23
C ALA A 363 7.39 4.02 -6.16
N PHE A 364 7.75 3.48 -7.32
CA PHE A 364 8.49 2.22 -7.44
C PHE A 364 9.55 2.33 -8.53
N ALA A 365 10.69 1.68 -8.33
CA ALA A 365 11.81 1.75 -9.25
C ALA A 365 11.89 0.51 -10.14
N ARG A 366 12.20 0.71 -11.42
CA ARG A 366 12.35 -0.33 -12.43
C ARG A 366 13.73 -0.22 -13.07
N GLU A 367 14.42 -1.35 -13.24
CA GLU A 367 15.74 -1.44 -13.87
C GLU A 367 15.70 -2.27 -15.15
N ALA A 368 16.47 -1.87 -16.17
CA ALA A 368 16.60 -2.58 -17.43
C ALA A 368 17.39 -3.89 -17.23
N ARG A 369 16.86 -5.01 -17.72
CA ARG A 369 17.49 -6.34 -17.66
C ARG A 369 18.61 -6.50 -18.67
N HIS A 370 18.49 -5.83 -19.81
CA HIS A 370 19.42 -5.74 -20.93
C HIS A 370 19.37 -4.33 -21.51
N ASP A 371 20.28 -4.00 -22.42
CA ASP A 371 20.26 -2.71 -23.12
C ASP A 371 18.94 -2.55 -23.89
N THR A 372 18.24 -1.44 -23.70
CA THR A 372 16.91 -1.21 -24.25
C THR A 372 16.65 0.28 -24.47
N VAL A 373 15.47 0.63 -24.98
CA VAL A 373 15.05 2.01 -25.19
C VAL A 373 13.70 2.23 -24.52
N LEU A 374 13.67 3.05 -23.46
CA LEU A 374 12.45 3.40 -22.76
C LEU A 374 11.55 4.24 -23.67
N ALA A 375 10.34 3.74 -23.88
CA ALA A 375 9.30 4.35 -24.68
C ALA A 375 9.75 4.72 -26.11
N GLY A 376 10.75 3.99 -26.65
CA GLY A 376 11.32 4.26 -27.97
C GLY A 376 12.17 5.52 -28.09
N GLU A 377 12.39 6.26 -26.99
CA GLU A 377 13.05 7.57 -27.00
C GLU A 377 14.32 7.64 -26.17
N HIS A 378 14.38 6.93 -25.04
CA HIS A 378 15.48 7.08 -24.09
C HIS A 378 16.30 5.79 -23.95
N PRO A 379 17.52 5.73 -24.52
CA PRO A 379 18.40 4.58 -24.37
C PRO A 379 18.74 4.30 -22.91
N MET A 380 18.67 3.03 -22.52
CA MET A 380 18.99 2.52 -21.19
C MET A 380 19.97 1.36 -21.32
N ARG A 381 21.11 1.43 -20.64
CA ARG A 381 21.99 0.26 -20.50
C ARG A 381 21.40 -0.72 -19.51
N ARG A 382 21.84 -1.98 -19.58
CA ARG A 382 21.59 -2.99 -18.57
C ARG A 382 21.90 -2.45 -17.16
N GLY A 383 20.92 -2.56 -16.26
CA GLY A 383 21.01 -2.07 -14.88
C GLY A 383 20.73 -0.57 -14.70
N ALA A 384 20.50 0.18 -15.77
CA ALA A 384 19.93 1.53 -15.69
C ALA A 384 18.52 1.45 -15.09
N TRP A 385 18.12 2.46 -14.34
CA TRP A 385 16.83 2.45 -13.65
C TRP A 385 16.13 3.81 -13.69
N ALA A 386 14.81 3.76 -13.54
CA ALA A 386 13.91 4.89 -13.41
C ALA A 386 12.97 4.69 -12.22
N LEU A 387 12.51 5.78 -11.62
CA LEU A 387 11.47 5.81 -10.60
C LEU A 387 10.13 6.22 -11.21
N VAL A 388 9.14 5.33 -11.17
CA VAL A 388 7.78 5.66 -11.59
C VAL A 388 7.10 6.49 -10.49
N LEU A 389 6.68 7.70 -10.81
CA LEU A 389 5.94 8.59 -9.91
C LEU A 389 4.44 8.31 -9.99
N THR A 390 3.96 7.46 -9.10
CA THR A 390 2.57 6.98 -9.11
C THR A 390 1.54 8.10 -8.99
N PRO A 391 1.68 9.13 -8.11
CA PRO A 391 0.72 10.24 -8.05
C PRO A 391 0.61 11.06 -9.34
N MET A 392 1.69 11.15 -10.13
CA MET A 392 1.68 11.82 -11.43
C MET A 392 1.08 10.92 -12.51
N LEU A 393 1.44 9.64 -12.54
CA LEU A 393 0.80 8.64 -13.40
C LEU A 393 -0.71 8.59 -13.20
N HIS A 394 -1.15 8.67 -11.94
CA HIS A 394 -2.56 8.67 -11.55
C HIS A 394 -3.28 10.00 -11.82
N ARG A 395 -2.56 11.01 -12.33
CA ARG A 395 -3.08 12.32 -12.75
C ARG A 395 -2.76 12.63 -14.21
N ASP A 396 -2.30 11.64 -14.96
CA ASP A 396 -2.01 11.80 -16.37
C ASP A 396 -3.30 12.18 -17.12
N PRO A 397 -3.40 13.40 -17.69
CA PRO A 397 -4.61 13.86 -18.34
C PRO A 397 -4.97 13.02 -19.57
N GLU A 398 -4.00 12.34 -20.21
CA GLU A 398 -4.27 11.41 -21.31
C GLU A 398 -5.06 10.18 -20.85
N ALA A 399 -4.83 9.73 -19.61
CA ALA A 399 -5.47 8.55 -19.05
C ALA A 399 -6.71 8.86 -18.18
N TRP A 400 -6.72 10.03 -17.54
CA TRP A 400 -7.71 10.39 -16.51
C TRP A 400 -8.55 11.62 -16.85
N GLY A 401 -8.26 12.33 -17.94
CA GLY A 401 -8.94 13.55 -18.35
C GLY A 401 -8.45 14.81 -17.65
N ALA A 402 -8.95 15.97 -18.09
CA ALA A 402 -8.54 17.28 -17.58
C ALA A 402 -8.89 17.52 -16.11
N ASP A 403 -9.87 16.79 -15.57
CA ASP A 403 -10.35 16.90 -14.20
C ASP A 403 -9.70 15.86 -13.26
N ALA A 404 -8.52 15.35 -13.60
CA ALA A 404 -7.81 14.31 -12.85
C ALA A 404 -7.48 14.69 -11.38
N GLU A 405 -7.55 15.96 -10.98
CA GLU A 405 -7.39 16.35 -9.57
C GLU A 405 -8.69 16.18 -8.75
N ARG A 406 -9.85 16.02 -9.39
CA ARG A 406 -11.14 15.83 -8.73
C ARG A 406 -11.27 14.43 -8.16
N PHE A 407 -11.77 14.32 -6.93
CA PHE A 407 -12.16 13.06 -6.31
C PHE A 407 -13.50 12.57 -6.89
N ASP A 408 -13.45 11.54 -7.73
CA ASP A 408 -14.62 10.93 -8.36
C ASP A 408 -14.55 9.39 -8.37
N PRO A 409 -15.23 8.70 -7.43
CA PRO A 409 -15.28 7.24 -7.39
C PRO A 409 -15.86 6.58 -8.64
N ASP A 410 -16.70 7.26 -9.42
CA ASP A 410 -17.29 6.67 -10.62
C ASP A 410 -16.25 6.46 -11.73
N ARG A 411 -15.06 7.08 -11.66
CA ARG A 411 -13.91 6.70 -12.50
C ARG A 411 -13.58 5.21 -12.41
N PHE A 412 -13.90 4.57 -11.28
CA PHE A 412 -13.69 3.15 -11.02
C PHE A 412 -14.94 2.29 -11.23
N ASP A 413 -15.95 2.80 -11.93
CA ASP A 413 -17.00 1.94 -12.46
C ASP A 413 -16.44 0.90 -13.45
N ALA A 414 -17.18 -0.19 -13.65
CA ALA A 414 -16.71 -1.31 -14.44
C ALA A 414 -16.47 -0.95 -15.93
N GLN A 415 -17.26 -0.06 -16.49
CA GLN A 415 -17.12 0.40 -17.87
C GLN A 415 -15.90 1.33 -18.01
N ALA A 416 -15.76 2.30 -17.11
CA ALA A 416 -14.64 3.22 -17.07
C ALA A 416 -13.30 2.49 -16.87
N VAL A 417 -13.25 1.47 -16.01
CA VAL A 417 -12.04 0.63 -15.81
C VAL A 417 -11.70 -0.17 -17.07
N ARG A 418 -12.69 -0.73 -17.76
CA ARG A 418 -12.46 -1.50 -19.01
C ARG A 418 -12.00 -0.64 -20.17
N ALA A 419 -12.50 0.59 -20.26
CA ALA A 419 -12.12 1.54 -21.30
C ALA A 419 -10.72 2.16 -21.06
N ARG A 420 -10.21 2.07 -19.83
CA ARG A 420 -8.95 2.71 -19.45
C ARG A 420 -7.75 1.95 -20.01
N PRO A 421 -6.71 2.66 -20.50
CA PRO A 421 -5.46 2.02 -20.89
C PRO A 421 -4.87 1.17 -19.75
N PRO A 422 -4.22 0.02 -20.06
CA PRO A 422 -3.58 -0.78 -19.04
C PRO A 422 -2.40 -0.02 -18.43
N HIS A 423 -1.98 -0.43 -17.24
CA HIS A 423 -0.83 0.11 -16.51
C HIS A 423 -0.92 1.56 -15.99
N VAL A 424 -2.06 2.24 -16.10
CA VAL A 424 -2.22 3.63 -15.61
C VAL A 424 -2.67 3.74 -14.14
N PHE A 425 -3.11 2.64 -13.53
CA PHE A 425 -3.43 2.57 -12.10
C PHE A 425 -2.55 1.52 -11.42
N LYS A 426 -1.54 1.97 -10.67
CA LYS A 426 -0.45 1.15 -10.09
C LYS A 426 -0.18 1.42 -8.60
N PRO A 427 -1.21 1.52 -7.72
CA PRO A 427 -0.95 1.71 -6.28
C PRO A 427 -0.28 0.49 -5.61
N PHE A 428 -0.29 -0.68 -6.28
CA PHE A 428 0.28 -1.93 -5.78
C PHE A 428 1.51 -2.41 -6.58
N GLY A 429 2.15 -1.54 -7.36
CA GLY A 429 3.30 -1.90 -8.20
C GLY A 429 2.93 -2.74 -9.43
N THR A 430 3.85 -3.57 -9.91
CA THR A 430 3.69 -4.32 -11.18
C THR A 430 4.42 -5.67 -11.19
N GLY A 431 3.90 -6.60 -12.01
CA GLY A 431 4.46 -7.92 -12.27
C GLY A 431 4.59 -8.82 -11.04
N ALA A 432 5.54 -9.76 -11.09
CA ALA A 432 5.81 -10.70 -9.99
C ALA A 432 6.27 -9.99 -8.70
N ARG A 433 6.78 -8.75 -8.81
CA ARG A 433 7.19 -7.91 -7.67
C ARG A 433 6.08 -6.97 -7.18
N ALA A 434 4.84 -7.15 -7.64
CA ALA A 434 3.67 -6.42 -7.13
C ALA A 434 3.41 -6.75 -5.65
N CYS A 435 2.56 -5.96 -5.01
CA CYS A 435 2.19 -6.16 -3.62
C CYS A 435 1.49 -7.52 -3.42
N ILE A 436 2.17 -8.45 -2.75
CA ILE A 436 1.63 -9.75 -2.37
C ILE A 436 0.42 -9.60 -1.42
N GLY A 437 0.48 -8.61 -0.54
CA GLY A 437 -0.58 -8.27 0.42
C GLY A 437 -1.74 -7.46 -0.16
N ARG A 438 -1.86 -7.32 -1.50
CA ARG A 438 -2.91 -6.51 -2.12
C ARG A 438 -4.29 -6.94 -1.64
N GLN A 439 -4.66 -8.22 -1.73
CA GLN A 439 -6.01 -8.64 -1.36
C GLN A 439 -6.29 -8.43 0.14
N PHE A 440 -5.28 -8.66 0.99
CA PHE A 440 -5.37 -8.41 2.42
C PHE A 440 -5.69 -6.94 2.74
N ALA A 441 -4.88 -6.01 2.22
CA ALA A 441 -5.05 -4.58 2.47
C ALA A 441 -6.40 -4.08 1.95
N LEU A 442 -6.83 -4.58 0.78
CA LEU A 442 -8.07 -4.19 0.15
C LEU A 442 -9.30 -4.72 0.89
N HIS A 443 -9.24 -5.95 1.39
CA HIS A 443 -10.31 -6.54 2.19
C HIS A 443 -10.43 -5.83 3.54
N GLU A 444 -9.32 -5.67 4.27
CA GLU A 444 -9.29 -4.94 5.54
C GLU A 444 -9.84 -3.52 5.38
N ALA A 445 -9.32 -2.76 4.40
CA ALA A 445 -9.73 -1.38 4.23
C ALA A 445 -11.22 -1.26 3.84
N THR A 446 -11.73 -2.14 2.98
CA THR A 446 -13.15 -2.13 2.57
C THR A 446 -14.07 -2.50 3.74
N LEU A 447 -13.68 -3.52 4.52
CA LEU A 447 -14.41 -3.93 5.73
C LEU A 447 -14.48 -2.78 6.74
N VAL A 448 -13.34 -2.18 7.07
CA VAL A 448 -13.26 -1.10 8.05
C VAL A 448 -14.04 0.12 7.58
N LEU A 449 -13.88 0.56 6.33
CA LEU A 449 -14.65 1.69 5.80
C LEU A 449 -16.16 1.42 5.88
N GLY A 450 -16.61 0.22 5.52
CA GLY A 450 -18.01 -0.15 5.64
C GLY A 450 -18.51 -0.10 7.09
N LEU A 451 -17.75 -0.63 8.05
CA LEU A 451 -18.11 -0.62 9.47
C LEU A 451 -18.20 0.81 10.02
N LEU A 452 -17.24 1.67 9.66
CA LEU A 452 -17.23 3.07 10.07
C LEU A 452 -18.40 3.84 9.47
N LEU A 453 -18.69 3.67 8.17
CA LEU A 453 -19.82 4.30 7.48
C LEU A 453 -21.18 3.82 8.05
N ARG A 454 -21.29 2.56 8.46
CA ARG A 454 -22.50 2.05 9.11
C ARG A 454 -22.73 2.67 10.49
N ARG A 455 -21.64 2.96 11.22
CA ARG A 455 -21.70 3.36 12.64
C ARG A 455 -21.72 4.87 12.86
N TYR A 456 -21.04 5.64 12.03
CA TYR A 456 -20.79 7.06 12.27
C TYR A 456 -21.13 7.94 11.07
N ASP A 457 -21.60 9.15 11.39
CA ASP A 457 -21.50 10.29 10.50
C ASP A 457 -20.17 11.01 10.77
N LEU A 458 -19.43 11.29 9.69
CA LEU A 458 -18.07 11.80 9.73
C LEU A 458 -18.08 13.31 9.46
N HIS A 459 -17.71 14.10 10.45
CA HIS A 459 -17.68 15.55 10.35
C HIS A 459 -16.24 16.05 10.31
N PRO A 460 -15.78 16.64 9.19
CA PRO A 460 -14.44 17.20 9.11
C PRO A 460 -14.35 18.48 9.96
N ASP A 461 -13.15 18.79 10.44
CA ASP A 461 -12.84 20.15 10.91
C ASP A 461 -12.89 21.12 9.71
N PRO A 462 -13.75 22.16 9.72
CA PRO A 462 -13.84 23.14 8.63
C PRO A 462 -12.53 23.89 8.35
N GLY A 463 -11.67 24.04 9.37
CA GLY A 463 -10.35 24.67 9.28
C GLY A 463 -9.27 23.75 8.73
N TYR A 464 -9.49 22.44 8.71
CA TYR A 464 -8.50 21.48 8.24
C TYR A 464 -8.26 21.65 6.74
N ARG A 465 -6.97 21.63 6.37
CA ARG A 465 -6.52 21.55 4.97
C ARG A 465 -5.59 20.37 4.89
N LEU A 466 -5.77 19.55 3.86
CA LEU A 466 -4.98 18.33 3.68
C LEU A 466 -3.50 18.69 3.61
N LYS A 467 -2.76 18.24 4.63
CA LYS A 467 -1.30 18.26 4.67
C LYS A 467 -0.84 16.81 4.66
N ILE A 468 0.23 16.53 3.91
CA ILE A 468 0.69 15.16 3.71
C ILE A 468 2.05 15.02 4.34
N THR A 469 2.13 14.15 5.35
CA THR A 469 3.41 13.68 5.87
C THR A 469 3.99 12.70 4.87
N GLU A 470 5.22 12.96 4.43
CA GLU A 470 5.95 12.10 3.51
C GLU A 470 7.07 11.35 4.22
N ARG A 471 6.97 10.03 4.16
CA ARG A 471 7.89 9.06 4.74
C ARG A 471 8.37 8.14 3.62
N LEU A 472 8.54 6.85 3.91
CA LEU A 472 8.49 5.85 2.83
C LEU A 472 7.10 5.82 2.19
N THR A 473 6.07 6.12 2.99
CA THR A 473 4.67 6.16 2.62
C THR A 473 4.07 7.56 2.73
N LEU A 474 2.81 7.72 2.34
CA LEU A 474 2.03 8.95 2.48
C LEU A 474 0.91 8.79 3.50
N MET A 475 0.69 9.83 4.29
CA MET A 475 -0.40 9.88 5.26
C MET A 475 -0.88 11.32 5.49
N PRO A 476 -2.19 11.56 5.69
CA PRO A 476 -2.68 12.86 6.15
C PRO A 476 -2.07 13.23 7.50
N GLU A 477 -1.50 14.43 7.61
CA GLU A 477 -0.99 14.96 8.86
C GLU A 477 -2.13 15.59 9.65
N GLY A 478 -2.25 15.26 10.94
CA GLY A 478 -3.19 15.92 11.86
C GLY A 478 -4.66 15.81 11.50
N LEU A 479 -5.04 14.83 10.66
CA LEU A 479 -6.44 14.62 10.27
C LEU A 479 -7.25 14.16 11.49
N ARG A 480 -8.16 15.03 11.94
CA ARG A 480 -9.11 14.73 13.00
C ARG A 480 -10.52 14.84 12.49
N LEU A 481 -11.39 13.95 12.99
CA LEU A 481 -12.81 13.94 12.67
C LEU A 481 -13.62 14.02 13.96
N ARG A 482 -14.69 14.82 13.92
CA ARG A 482 -15.78 14.72 14.88
C ARG A 482 -16.74 13.65 14.38
N LEU A 483 -17.24 12.83 15.30
CA LEU A 483 -18.16 11.75 14.96
C LEU A 483 -19.55 12.09 15.49
N GLU A 484 -20.57 11.56 14.82
CA GLU A 484 -21.92 11.45 15.36
C GLU A 484 -22.37 10.00 15.21
N ARG A 485 -23.01 9.43 16.22
CA ARG A 485 -23.47 8.04 16.16
C ARG A 485 -24.71 7.96 15.28
N ARG A 486 -24.67 7.10 14.25
CA ARG A 486 -25.85 6.84 13.43
C ARG A 486 -26.89 6.09 14.25
N THR A 487 -28.11 6.60 14.27
CA THR A 487 -29.29 5.81 14.58
C THR A 487 -29.65 5.05 13.31
N ALA A 488 -29.78 3.72 13.39
CA ALA A 488 -30.21 2.94 12.24
C ALA A 488 -31.54 3.52 11.73
N PRO A 489 -31.75 3.66 10.42
CA PRO A 489 -33.07 4.00 9.91
C PRO A 489 -34.01 2.89 10.40
N VAL A 490 -35.03 3.26 11.18
CA VAL A 490 -36.15 2.37 11.44
C VAL A 490 -36.77 2.10 10.08
N VAL A 491 -36.59 0.87 9.56
CA VAL A 491 -37.37 0.40 8.43
C VAL A 491 -38.80 0.41 8.93
N ARG A 492 -39.56 1.46 8.58
CA ARG A 492 -41.00 1.41 8.71
C ARG A 492 -41.44 0.39 7.69
N ASP A 493 -41.75 -0.81 8.16
CA ASP A 493 -42.48 -1.79 7.36
C ASP A 493 -43.62 -1.04 6.68
N SER A 494 -43.59 -1.05 5.35
CA SER A 494 -44.73 -0.61 4.55
C SER A 494 -45.93 -1.40 5.05
N VAL A 495 -46.90 -0.69 5.61
CA VAL A 495 -48.18 -1.21 6.07
C VAL A 495 -48.69 -2.23 5.04
N PRO A 496 -48.95 -3.49 5.43
CA PRO A 496 -49.58 -4.43 4.52
C PRO A 496 -50.94 -3.83 4.14
N ALA A 497 -51.16 -3.66 2.83
CA ALA A 497 -52.47 -3.28 2.32
C ALA A 497 -53.50 -4.24 2.94
N GLY A 498 -54.47 -3.66 3.65
CA GLY A 498 -55.49 -4.38 4.38
C GLY A 498 -56.19 -5.41 3.49
N GLY A 499 -56.44 -6.57 4.09
CA GLY A 499 -57.33 -7.55 3.50
C GLY A 499 -58.76 -7.04 3.48
N ASP A 500 -59.42 -7.21 2.34
CA ASP A 500 -60.87 -7.29 2.26
C ASP A 500 -61.26 -8.74 1.96
N GLY A 501 -62.24 -9.20 2.72
CA GLY A 501 -62.65 -10.59 2.84
C GLY A 501 -63.60 -11.11 1.75
N GLU A 502 -63.74 -12.42 1.84
CA GLU A 502 -64.76 -13.36 1.33
C GLU A 502 -65.98 -12.89 0.51
N ALA A 503 -66.15 -13.63 -0.60
CA ALA A 503 -67.36 -14.32 -1.05
C ALA A 503 -68.63 -13.52 -1.42
N SER A 504 -68.93 -13.51 -2.73
CA SER A 504 -70.30 -13.63 -3.26
C SER A 504 -70.26 -13.84 -4.79
N ALA A 505 -70.63 -15.03 -5.24
CA ALA A 505 -71.06 -15.25 -6.63
C ALA A 505 -72.55 -14.93 -6.72
N PRO A 506 -73.01 -14.34 -7.84
CA PRO A 506 -74.00 -15.09 -8.61
C PRO A 506 -73.93 -14.90 -10.14
N ARG A 507 -74.13 -16.04 -10.81
CA ARG A 507 -74.96 -16.28 -12.01
C ARG A 507 -74.65 -15.53 -13.33
N CYS A 508 -74.30 -16.37 -14.31
CA CYS A 508 -74.50 -16.20 -15.76
C CYS A 508 -75.95 -15.75 -16.10
N PRO A 509 -76.16 -15.02 -17.22
CA PRO A 509 -76.38 -15.73 -18.49
C PRO A 509 -75.75 -15.08 -19.74
N VAL A 510 -75.11 -15.94 -20.53
CA VAL A 510 -75.10 -16.07 -22.00
C VAL A 510 -75.58 -14.89 -22.85
N HIS A 511 -74.71 -14.40 -23.75
CA HIS A 511 -74.98 -14.37 -25.20
C HIS A 511 -73.69 -14.25 -26.04
N ARG A 512 -73.57 -15.15 -27.03
CA ARG A 512 -72.61 -15.12 -28.14
C ARG A 512 -73.00 -14.07 -29.19
N ALA A 513 -71.99 -13.43 -29.78
CA ALA A 513 -71.77 -13.13 -31.22
C ALA A 513 -70.62 -12.09 -31.25
N GLY A 514 -69.61 -12.11 -32.09
CA GLY A 514 -69.23 -12.84 -33.30
C GLY A 514 -68.02 -12.06 -33.87
N ASP A 515 -67.22 -12.75 -34.69
CA ASP A 515 -65.99 -12.35 -35.38
C ASP A 515 -64.65 -12.50 -34.62
#